data_AF-A0A7X8WEB9-F1
#
_entry.id   AF-A0A7X8WEB9-F1
#
_cell.length_a   1.000
_cell.length_b   1.000
_cell.length_c   1.000
_cell.angle_alpha   90.00
_cell.angle_beta   90.00
_cell.angle_gamma   90.00
#
_symmetry.space_group_name_H-M   'P 1'
#
loop_
_entity.id
_entity.type
_entity.pdbx_description
1 polymer ?
#
loop_
_entity_poly.entity_id
_entity_poly.type
_entity_poly.pdbx_seq_one_letter_code
_entity_poly.pdbx_strand_id
1 'polypeptide(L)'
;MPKDQKKIKTLLRLIRFGIILSLSLFIALSLYSWTKSIGADKQRKELAVLLKQTVEQEGVEAILSLSGVTVENIFHGEEGIILFEGSDTPWRYSADELQTISVYEKVNKSVVNITTDTVRSASDFLDVVPGHGTGSGIVLSSDGYILTNAHVVEGAETIMVGLYNNQTYQATLVGVDSEDDLAVVKIDVGKDLMLYPIALGTSSELRVGQKVIAIGNPFGYDRTMT
;
A
#
# COMPACT_ATOMS: atom_id res chain seq x y z
N MET A 1 42.88 80.78 11.60
CA MET A 1 42.83 79.42 11.02
C MET A 1 42.92 78.22 12.02
N PRO A 2 42.62 78.29 13.34
CA PRO A 2 42.69 77.09 14.22
C PRO A 2 41.35 76.41 14.61
N LYS A 3 40.17 76.95 14.25
CA LYS A 3 38.86 76.41 14.68
C LYS A 3 38.41 75.14 13.91
N ASP A 4 38.74 75.03 12.61
CA ASP A 4 38.27 73.92 11.78
C ASP A 4 39.03 72.61 12.04
N GLN A 5 40.31 72.69 12.42
CA GLN A 5 41.14 71.53 12.79
C GLN A 5 40.62 70.79 14.04
N LYS A 6 40.02 71.51 15.00
CA LYS A 6 39.40 70.88 16.19
C LYS A 6 38.12 70.12 15.83
N LYS A 7 37.25 70.68 14.97
CA LYS A 7 36.00 70.02 14.55
C LYS A 7 36.28 68.74 13.76
N ILE A 8 37.26 68.75 12.86
CA ILE A 8 37.66 67.58 12.07
C ILE A 8 38.21 66.46 12.98
N LYS A 9 39.03 66.80 13.98
CA LYS A 9 39.53 65.82 14.96
C LYS A 9 38.42 65.20 15.81
N THR A 10 37.42 65.98 16.21
CA THR A 10 36.25 65.48 16.95
C THR A 10 35.38 64.57 16.08
N LEU A 11 35.16 64.94 14.81
CA LEU A 11 34.41 64.14 13.86
C LEU A 11 35.11 62.78 13.59
N LEU A 12 36.43 62.79 13.38
CA LEU A 12 37.22 61.57 13.20
C LEU A 12 37.20 60.66 14.44
N ARG A 13 37.14 61.24 15.65
CA ARG A 13 36.98 60.45 16.89
C ARG A 13 35.61 59.79 16.98
N LEU A 14 34.54 60.50 16.61
CA LEU A 14 33.18 59.95 16.60
C LEU A 14 33.03 58.82 15.56
N ILE A 15 33.60 59.00 14.36
CA ILE A 15 33.60 57.94 13.32
C ILE A 15 34.40 56.72 13.80
N ARG A 16 35.59 56.91 14.37
CA ARG A 16 36.38 55.80 14.94
C ARG A 16 35.63 55.09 16.05
N PHE A 17 34.96 55.81 16.94
CA PHE A 17 34.15 55.21 18.00
C PHE A 17 32.98 54.40 17.44
N GLY A 18 32.29 54.92 16.41
CA GLY A 18 31.23 54.20 15.71
C GLY A 18 31.71 52.90 15.05
N ILE A 19 32.89 52.93 14.40
CA ILE A 19 33.50 51.74 13.79
C ILE A 19 33.91 50.71 14.86
N ILE A 20 34.47 51.15 15.98
CA ILE A 20 34.87 50.26 17.08
C ILE A 20 33.62 49.60 17.70
N LEU A 21 32.54 50.36 17.88
CA LEU A 21 31.28 49.84 18.44
C LEU A 21 30.59 48.86 17.50
N SER A 22 30.59 49.12 16.18
CA SER A 22 30.01 48.19 15.21
C SER A 22 30.82 46.91 15.09
N LEU A 23 32.16 47.02 15.12
CA LEU A 23 33.05 45.86 15.11
C LEU A 23 32.90 45.01 16.37
N SER A 24 32.78 45.63 17.55
CA SER A 24 32.57 44.88 18.80
C SER A 24 31.24 44.13 18.82
N LEU A 25 30.17 44.75 18.29
CA LEU A 25 28.85 44.12 18.17
C LEU A 25 28.90 42.93 17.18
N PHE A 26 29.59 43.09 16.06
CA PHE A 26 29.76 42.02 15.08
C PHE A 26 30.53 40.83 15.64
N ILE A 27 31.63 41.09 16.37
CA ILE A 27 32.41 40.03 17.04
C ILE A 27 31.56 39.31 18.09
N ALA A 28 30.78 40.05 18.90
CA ALA A 28 29.90 39.45 19.90
C ALA A 28 28.84 38.54 19.28
N LEU A 29 28.22 38.95 18.16
CA LEU A 29 27.24 38.13 17.43
C LEU A 29 27.88 36.90 16.80
N SER A 30 29.09 37.03 16.22
CA SER A 30 29.85 35.89 15.70
C SER A 30 30.25 34.90 16.79
N LEU A 31 30.68 35.38 17.96
CA LEU A 31 31.01 34.51 19.10
C LEU A 31 29.76 33.82 19.66
N TYR A 32 28.63 34.52 19.71
CA TYR A 32 27.35 33.93 20.14
C TYR A 32 26.89 32.84 19.17
N SER A 33 26.92 33.09 17.86
CA SER A 33 26.54 32.10 16.85
C SER A 33 27.50 30.91 16.85
N TRP A 34 28.81 31.16 16.97
CA TRP A 34 29.83 30.11 17.06
C TRP A 34 29.68 29.26 18.32
N THR A 35 29.43 29.86 19.48
CA THR A 35 29.20 29.14 20.75
C THR A 35 27.95 28.27 20.69
N LYS A 36 26.85 28.80 20.13
CA LYS A 36 25.62 28.04 19.90
C LYS A 36 25.85 26.88 18.93
N SER A 37 26.66 27.08 17.89
CA SER A 37 27.04 26.03 16.94
C SER A 37 27.84 24.91 17.61
N ILE A 38 28.81 25.24 18.46
CA ILE A 38 29.62 24.25 19.19
C ILE A 38 28.74 23.39 20.10
N GLY A 39 27.80 23.99 20.81
CA GLY A 39 26.86 23.27 21.68
C GLY A 39 25.99 22.28 20.88
N ALA A 40 25.46 22.73 19.74
CA ALA A 40 24.67 21.88 18.85
C ALA A 40 25.49 20.73 18.25
N ASP A 41 26.75 20.98 17.87
CA ASP A 41 27.64 19.96 17.33
C ASP A 41 28.00 18.90 18.38
N LYS A 42 28.19 19.30 19.64
CA LYS A 42 28.46 18.37 20.73
C LYS A 42 27.25 17.47 21.00
N GLN A 43 26.05 18.04 21.09
CA GLN A 43 24.81 17.30 21.26
C GLN A 43 24.54 16.33 20.11
N ARG A 44 24.80 16.74 18.86
CA ARG A 44 24.68 15.87 17.68
C ARG A 44 25.63 14.69 17.73
N LYS A 45 26.88 14.90 18.16
CA LYS A 45 27.87 13.82 18.31
C LYS A 45 27.49 12.85 19.42
N GLU A 46 27.05 13.35 20.58
CA GLU A 46 26.58 12.52 21.69
C GLU A 46 25.36 11.68 21.28
N LEU A 47 24.37 12.29 20.62
CA LEU A 47 23.20 11.59 20.11
C LEU A 47 23.56 10.53 19.06
N ALA A 48 24.47 10.84 18.14
CA ALA A 48 24.91 9.87 17.13
C ALA A 48 25.62 8.66 17.75
N VAL A 49 26.39 8.86 18.81
CA VAL A 49 27.04 7.77 19.55
C VAL A 49 26.01 6.91 20.29
N LEU A 50 25.04 7.54 20.97
CA LEU A 50 23.96 6.84 21.65
C LEU A 50 23.12 6.01 20.67
N LEU A 51 22.69 6.60 19.55
CA LEU A 51 21.93 5.89 18.53
C LEU A 51 22.71 4.71 17.94
N LYS A 52 24.01 4.89 17.68
CA LYS A 52 24.87 3.81 17.19
C LYS A 52 24.98 2.66 18.20
N GLN A 53 25.17 2.99 19.48
CA GLN A 53 25.26 2.02 20.56
C GLN A 53 23.93 1.27 20.75
N THR A 54 22.80 1.97 20.68
CA THR A 54 21.47 1.38 20.76
C THR A 54 21.20 0.43 19.59
N VAL A 55 21.59 0.78 18.35
CA VAL A 55 21.46 -0.13 17.19
C VAL A 55 22.32 -1.37 17.33
N GLU A 56 23.55 -1.23 17.84
CA GLU A 56 24.45 -2.36 18.04
C GLU A 56 23.96 -3.32 19.14
N GLN A 57 23.23 -2.84 20.14
CA GLN A 57 22.76 -3.66 21.26
C GLN A 57 21.34 -4.22 21.09
N GLU A 58 20.43 -3.42 20.52
CA GLU A 58 18.99 -3.72 20.47
C GLU A 58 18.44 -3.76 19.04
N GLY A 59 19.28 -3.57 18.02
CA GLY A 59 18.89 -3.56 16.62
C GLY A 59 18.20 -2.27 16.18
N VAL A 60 17.76 -2.26 14.91
CA VAL A 60 17.14 -1.07 14.29
C VAL A 60 15.78 -0.72 14.93
N GLU A 61 15.11 -1.69 15.54
CA GLU A 61 13.83 -1.54 16.22
C GLU A 61 13.88 -0.56 17.41
N ALA A 62 15.01 -0.46 18.10
CA ALA A 62 15.18 0.45 19.23
C ALA A 62 15.33 1.93 18.80
N ILE A 63 15.83 2.21 17.59
CA ILE A 63 15.76 3.56 17.04
C ILE A 63 14.30 3.93 16.71
N LEU A 64 13.52 2.96 16.23
CA LEU A 64 12.14 3.20 15.82
C LEU A 64 11.23 3.47 17.02
N SER A 65 11.42 2.75 18.13
CA SER A 65 10.73 3.04 19.39
C SER A 65 11.07 4.43 19.95
N LEU A 66 12.32 4.87 19.82
CA LEU A 66 12.76 6.22 20.21
C LEU A 66 12.15 7.32 19.31
N SER A 67 11.76 6.99 18.09
CA SER A 67 11.08 7.91 17.16
C SER A 67 9.57 8.08 17.45
N GLY A 68 9.03 7.34 18.44
CA GLY A 68 7.61 7.35 18.78
C GLY A 68 6.77 6.40 17.91
N VAL A 69 7.40 5.60 17.05
CA VAL A 69 6.73 4.56 16.26
C VAL A 69 6.64 3.28 17.11
N THR A 70 5.43 2.81 17.39
CA THR A 70 5.21 1.56 18.15
C THR A 70 5.64 0.35 17.33
N VAL A 71 6.38 -0.57 17.97
CA VAL A 71 6.98 -1.75 17.32
C VAL A 71 5.92 -2.72 16.77
N GLU A 72 4.70 -2.69 17.32
CA GLU A 72 3.56 -3.48 16.84
C GLU A 72 3.11 -3.12 15.40
N ASN A 73 3.56 -1.99 14.85
CA ASN A 73 3.21 -1.50 13.51
C ASN A 73 4.33 -1.67 12.47
N ILE A 74 5.32 -2.51 12.77
CA ILE A 74 6.50 -2.73 11.92
C ILE A 74 6.37 -4.09 11.23
N PHE A 75 6.25 -4.06 9.89
CA PHE A 75 6.26 -5.27 9.07
C PHE A 75 7.48 -5.29 8.15
N HIS A 76 8.10 -6.47 8.03
CA HIS A 76 9.20 -6.75 7.10
C HIS A 76 8.63 -7.39 5.84
N GLY A 77 8.61 -6.64 4.72
CA GLY A 77 8.34 -7.16 3.38
C GLY A 77 9.63 -7.47 2.63
N GLU A 78 9.52 -8.13 1.47
CA GLU A 78 10.68 -8.48 0.63
C GLU A 78 11.47 -7.25 0.14
N GLU A 79 10.82 -6.08 0.05
CA GLU A 79 11.44 -4.81 -0.32
C GLU A 79 11.94 -3.98 0.87
N GLY A 80 11.74 -4.42 2.12
CA GLY A 80 12.21 -3.73 3.33
C GLY A 80 11.17 -3.52 4.42
N ILE A 81 11.39 -2.51 5.27
CA ILE A 81 10.54 -2.18 6.42
C ILE A 81 9.38 -1.28 5.95
N ILE A 82 8.14 -1.73 6.17
CA ILE A 82 6.93 -0.94 5.94
C ILE A 82 6.48 -0.38 7.29
N LEU A 83 6.45 0.95 7.39
CA LEU A 83 6.03 1.68 8.59
C LEU A 83 4.59 2.18 8.40
N PHE A 84 3.68 1.77 9.28
CA PHE A 84 2.32 2.30 9.35
C PHE A 84 2.20 3.27 10.53
N GLU A 85 1.85 4.53 10.26
CA GLU A 85 1.64 5.55 11.30
C GLU A 85 0.27 5.31 11.97
N GLY A 86 0.27 4.61 13.10
CA GLY A 86 -0.91 4.46 13.96
C GLY A 86 -1.18 5.77 14.70
N SER A 87 -2.23 6.50 14.34
CA SER A 87 -2.68 7.69 15.07
C SER A 87 -3.74 7.30 16.10
N ASP A 88 -3.57 7.73 17.36
CA ASP A 88 -4.48 7.61 18.53
C ASP A 88 -5.87 8.29 18.36
N THR A 89 -6.40 8.35 17.15
CA THR A 89 -7.75 8.85 16.87
C THR A 89 -8.75 7.70 16.82
N PRO A 90 -9.90 7.78 17.51
CA PRO A 90 -10.84 6.65 17.70
C PRO A 90 -11.62 6.21 16.45
N TRP A 91 -11.19 6.57 15.24
CA TRP A 91 -11.88 6.29 13.97
C TRP A 91 -10.90 6.01 12.81
N ARG A 92 -9.77 5.34 13.06
CA ARG A 92 -8.82 4.99 12.00
C ARG A 92 -8.43 3.51 12.08
N TYR A 93 -8.41 2.86 10.93
CA TYR A 93 -8.04 1.46 10.75
C TYR A 93 -6.65 1.16 11.35
N SER A 94 -6.51 0.02 12.03
CA SER A 94 -5.24 -0.55 12.47
C SER A 94 -4.32 -0.88 11.28
N ALA A 95 -3.03 -1.10 11.53
CA ALA A 95 -2.09 -1.49 10.49
C ALA A 95 -2.51 -2.79 9.76
N ASP A 96 -3.03 -3.77 10.50
CA ASP A 96 -3.54 -5.02 9.93
C ASP A 96 -4.78 -4.81 9.05
N GLU A 97 -5.69 -3.92 9.47
CA GLU A 97 -6.85 -3.52 8.67
C GLU A 97 -6.41 -2.76 7.42
N LEU A 98 -5.45 -1.84 7.51
CA LEU A 98 -4.90 -1.13 6.36
C LEU A 98 -4.25 -2.08 5.36
N GLN A 99 -3.50 -3.09 5.83
CA GLN A 99 -2.95 -4.12 4.96
C GLN A 99 -4.06 -4.90 4.25
N THR A 100 -5.07 -5.33 4.99
CA THR A 100 -6.21 -6.10 4.45
C THR A 100 -6.99 -5.27 3.42
N ILE A 101 -7.25 -3.98 3.71
CA ILE A 101 -7.86 -3.02 2.79
C ILE A 101 -7.00 -2.85 1.53
N SER A 102 -5.68 -2.69 1.68
CA SER A 102 -4.78 -2.50 0.53
C SER A 102 -4.77 -3.70 -0.41
N VAL A 103 -4.84 -4.92 0.11
CA VAL A 103 -4.96 -6.14 -0.70
C VAL A 103 -6.29 -6.13 -1.43
N TYR A 104 -7.39 -5.87 -0.72
CA TYR A 104 -8.72 -5.82 -1.32
C TYR A 104 -8.81 -4.78 -2.45
N GLU A 105 -8.35 -3.54 -2.23
CA GLU A 105 -8.38 -2.47 -3.23
C GLU A 105 -7.57 -2.83 -4.49
N LYS A 106 -6.47 -3.55 -4.32
CA LYS A 106 -5.60 -3.96 -5.42
C LYS A 106 -6.21 -5.05 -6.29
N VAL A 107 -6.91 -6.02 -5.68
CA VAL A 107 -7.34 -7.25 -6.39
C VAL A 107 -8.84 -7.34 -6.65
N ASN A 108 -9.68 -6.52 -6.03
CA ASN A 108 -11.15 -6.66 -6.15
C ASN A 108 -11.65 -6.57 -7.61
N LYS A 109 -10.97 -5.81 -8.48
CA LYS A 109 -11.33 -5.66 -9.90
C LYS A 109 -10.98 -6.88 -10.74
N SER A 110 -10.09 -7.72 -10.25
CA SER A 110 -9.67 -8.97 -10.89
C SER A 110 -10.60 -10.13 -10.57
N VAL A 111 -11.43 -10.02 -9.54
CA VAL A 111 -12.37 -11.07 -9.11
C VAL A 111 -13.70 -10.89 -9.84
N VAL A 112 -14.19 -11.97 -10.42
CA VAL A 112 -15.43 -12.00 -11.22
C VAL A 112 -16.46 -12.93 -10.61
N ASN A 113 -17.74 -12.62 -10.82
CA ASN A 113 -18.83 -13.53 -10.51
C ASN A 113 -19.10 -14.43 -11.73
N ILE A 114 -19.38 -15.70 -11.48
CA ILE A 114 -19.76 -16.64 -12.53
C ILE A 114 -21.15 -17.18 -12.21
N THR A 115 -22.06 -17.09 -13.16
CA THR A 115 -23.39 -17.68 -13.08
C THR A 115 -23.55 -18.65 -14.23
N THR A 116 -24.09 -19.83 -13.94
CA THR A 116 -24.30 -20.88 -14.94
C THR A 116 -25.75 -21.31 -14.98
N ASP A 117 -26.26 -21.51 -16.19
CA ASP A 117 -27.58 -22.07 -16.42
C ASP A 117 -27.41 -23.48 -16.98
N THR A 118 -28.07 -24.44 -16.32
CA THR A 118 -28.08 -25.86 -16.68
C THR A 118 -29.50 -26.27 -17.02
N VAL A 119 -29.68 -27.09 -18.04
CA VAL A 119 -30.98 -27.68 -18.36
C VAL A 119 -31.06 -29.05 -17.71
N ARG A 120 -31.93 -29.18 -16.70
CA ARG A 120 -32.22 -30.46 -16.05
C ARG A 120 -33.61 -30.93 -16.46
N SER A 121 -33.67 -32.07 -17.14
CA SER A 121 -34.94 -32.75 -17.45
C SER A 121 -35.44 -33.42 -16.18
N ALA A 122 -36.61 -32.99 -15.67
CA ALA A 122 -37.05 -33.39 -14.33
C ALA A 122 -37.80 -34.73 -14.27
N SER A 123 -38.25 -35.30 -15.40
CA SER A 123 -38.79 -36.68 -15.52
C SER A 123 -39.20 -36.99 -16.97
N ASP A 124 -39.69 -38.21 -17.25
CA ASP A 124 -40.23 -38.71 -18.54
C ASP A 124 -41.43 -37.92 -19.14
N PHE A 125 -41.70 -36.71 -18.64
CA PHE A 125 -42.73 -35.81 -19.14
C PHE A 125 -42.15 -34.40 -19.28
N LEU A 126 -42.62 -33.66 -20.29
CA LEU A 126 -42.13 -32.40 -20.90
C LEU A 126 -41.82 -31.18 -19.97
N ASP A 127 -41.47 -31.36 -18.69
CA ASP A 127 -41.02 -30.29 -17.80
C ASP A 127 -39.49 -30.21 -17.74
N VAL A 128 -38.96 -29.15 -18.36
CA VAL A 128 -37.57 -28.73 -18.26
C VAL A 128 -37.47 -27.73 -17.11
N VAL A 129 -36.73 -28.09 -16.05
CA VAL A 129 -36.47 -27.16 -14.95
C VAL A 129 -35.05 -26.60 -15.12
N PRO A 130 -34.89 -25.28 -15.29
CA PRO A 130 -33.57 -24.66 -15.34
C PRO A 130 -32.90 -24.75 -13.96
N GLY A 131 -31.73 -25.39 -13.89
CA GLY A 131 -30.85 -25.38 -12.74
C GLY A 131 -29.86 -24.23 -12.83
N HIS A 132 -29.68 -23.49 -11.73
CA HIS A 132 -28.77 -22.35 -11.68
C HIS A 132 -27.56 -22.66 -10.80
N GLY A 133 -26.36 -22.35 -11.27
CA GLY A 133 -25.11 -22.42 -10.53
C GLY A 133 -24.51 -21.04 -10.33
N THR A 134 -23.78 -20.85 -9.22
CA THR A 134 -23.05 -19.61 -8.95
C THR A 134 -21.66 -19.94 -8.45
N GLY A 135 -20.68 -19.12 -8.84
CA GLY A 135 -19.29 -19.30 -8.47
C GLY A 135 -18.50 -17.99 -8.62
N SER A 136 -17.20 -18.11 -8.43
CA SER A 136 -16.26 -17.00 -8.58
C SER A 136 -15.14 -17.38 -9.55
N GLY A 137 -14.48 -16.38 -10.10
CA GLY A 137 -13.28 -16.59 -10.88
C GLY A 137 -12.33 -15.40 -10.76
N ILE A 138 -11.18 -15.53 -11.41
CA ILE A 138 -10.17 -14.47 -11.49
C ILE A 138 -9.79 -14.21 -12.94
N VAL A 139 -9.59 -12.95 -13.29
CA VAL A 139 -9.07 -12.54 -14.60
C VAL A 139 -7.58 -12.87 -14.70
N LEU A 140 -7.19 -13.67 -15.69
CA LEU A 140 -5.80 -14.06 -15.95
C LEU A 140 -5.09 -13.17 -16.98
N SER A 141 -5.84 -12.58 -17.91
CA SER A 141 -5.28 -11.78 -19.02
C SER A 141 -6.20 -10.65 -19.43
N SER A 142 -5.62 -9.58 -19.98
CA SER A 142 -6.35 -8.47 -20.60
C SER A 142 -7.22 -8.92 -21.79
N ASP A 143 -6.91 -10.09 -22.37
CA ASP A 143 -7.64 -10.65 -23.51
C ASP A 143 -8.91 -11.40 -23.10
N GLY A 144 -9.28 -11.40 -21.81
CA GLY A 144 -10.55 -11.95 -21.32
C GLY A 144 -10.51 -13.39 -20.86
N TYR A 145 -9.33 -13.97 -20.60
CA TYR A 145 -9.21 -15.29 -19.99
C TYR A 145 -9.47 -15.23 -18.49
N ILE A 146 -10.29 -16.14 -17.99
CA ILE A 146 -10.73 -16.22 -16.60
C ILE A 146 -10.51 -17.64 -16.09
N LEU A 147 -9.91 -17.76 -14.91
CA LEU A 147 -9.78 -19.02 -14.19
C LEU A 147 -10.93 -19.19 -13.19
N THR A 148 -11.48 -20.39 -13.12
CA THR A 148 -12.48 -20.79 -12.13
C THR A 148 -12.33 -22.29 -11.84
N ASN A 149 -13.23 -22.85 -11.03
CA ASN A 149 -13.28 -24.28 -10.77
C ASN A 149 -14.02 -25.03 -11.87
N ALA A 150 -13.63 -26.28 -12.12
CA ALA A 150 -14.27 -27.14 -13.11
C ALA A 150 -15.74 -27.37 -12.75
N HIS A 151 -16.04 -27.67 -11.48
CA HIS A 151 -17.40 -27.93 -11.03
C HIS A 151 -18.35 -26.73 -11.16
N VAL A 152 -17.83 -25.49 -11.28
CA VAL A 152 -18.65 -24.28 -11.47
C VAL A 152 -19.26 -24.24 -12.86
N VAL A 153 -18.52 -24.73 -13.86
CA VAL A 153 -18.89 -24.68 -15.29
C VAL A 153 -19.35 -26.03 -15.84
N GLU A 154 -19.27 -27.09 -15.04
CA GLU A 154 -19.64 -28.44 -15.45
C GLU A 154 -21.14 -28.55 -15.78
N GLY A 155 -21.45 -29.06 -16.98
CA GLY A 155 -22.83 -29.24 -17.44
C GLY A 155 -23.60 -27.94 -17.69
N ALA A 156 -22.93 -26.78 -17.65
CA ALA A 156 -23.51 -25.48 -17.98
C ALA A 156 -23.80 -25.38 -19.48
N GLU A 157 -25.04 -25.02 -19.84
CA GLU A 157 -25.37 -24.63 -21.21
C GLU A 157 -24.92 -23.19 -21.49
N THR A 158 -25.09 -22.34 -20.48
CA THR A 158 -24.73 -20.92 -20.56
C THR A 158 -23.84 -20.55 -19.38
N ILE A 159 -22.75 -19.84 -19.66
CA ILE A 159 -21.83 -19.31 -18.66
C ILE A 159 -21.83 -17.80 -18.79
N MET A 160 -22.20 -17.11 -17.71
CA MET A 160 -22.23 -15.66 -17.62
C MET A 160 -21.21 -15.19 -16.59
N VAL A 161 -20.40 -14.20 -16.97
CA VAL A 161 -19.36 -13.60 -16.13
C VAL A 161 -19.74 -12.17 -15.79
N GLY A 162 -19.93 -11.87 -14.51
CA GLY A 162 -20.11 -10.53 -13.98
C GLY A 162 -18.78 -9.88 -13.57
N LEU A 163 -18.51 -8.67 -14.06
CA LEU A 163 -17.30 -7.90 -13.77
C LEU A 163 -17.50 -6.88 -12.63
N TYR A 164 -16.40 -6.23 -12.23
CA TYR A 164 -16.35 -5.23 -11.15
C TYR A 164 -17.27 -4.02 -11.33
N ASN A 165 -17.70 -3.75 -12.57
CA ASN A 165 -18.55 -2.62 -12.95
C ASN A 165 -20.02 -3.04 -13.17
N ASN A 166 -20.40 -4.23 -12.69
CA ASN A 166 -21.73 -4.84 -12.82
C ASN A 166 -22.15 -5.12 -14.28
N GLN A 167 -21.20 -5.11 -15.22
CA GLN A 167 -21.44 -5.59 -16.58
C GLN A 167 -21.25 -7.10 -16.63
N THR A 168 -22.12 -7.77 -17.40
CA THR A 168 -22.12 -9.23 -17.54
C THR A 168 -21.86 -9.61 -19.00
N TYR A 169 -20.99 -10.60 -19.19
CA TYR A 169 -20.60 -11.11 -20.50
C TYR A 169 -20.86 -12.60 -20.58
N GLN A 170 -21.35 -13.06 -21.73
CA GLN A 170 -21.38 -14.49 -22.01
C GLN A 170 -19.95 -14.98 -22.23
N ALA A 171 -19.59 -16.07 -21.58
CA ALA A 171 -18.27 -16.69 -21.68
C ALA A 171 -18.32 -17.96 -22.51
N THR A 172 -17.20 -18.25 -23.16
CA THR A 172 -16.95 -19.49 -23.89
C THR A 172 -16.00 -20.36 -23.07
N LEU A 173 -16.27 -21.66 -23.00
CA LEU A 173 -15.38 -22.59 -22.34
C LEU A 173 -14.13 -22.83 -23.21
N VAL A 174 -12.95 -22.57 -22.65
CA VAL A 174 -11.67 -22.76 -23.36
C VAL A 174 -11.08 -24.13 -23.05
N GLY A 175 -11.11 -24.53 -21.78
CA GLY A 175 -10.59 -25.82 -21.33
C GLY A 175 -10.98 -26.12 -19.89
N VAL A 176 -10.97 -27.42 -19.56
CA VAL A 176 -11.29 -27.94 -18.24
C VAL A 176 -10.27 -29.00 -17.88
N ASP A 177 -9.80 -28.95 -16.64
CA ASP A 177 -9.08 -30.01 -15.97
C ASP A 177 -9.92 -30.48 -14.77
N SER A 178 -10.59 -31.61 -14.93
CA SER A 178 -11.46 -32.16 -13.90
C SER A 178 -10.70 -32.85 -12.77
N GLU A 179 -9.43 -33.24 -12.96
CA GLU A 179 -8.64 -33.90 -11.92
C GLU A 179 -8.22 -32.89 -10.84
N ASP A 180 -7.82 -31.68 -11.28
CA ASP A 180 -7.41 -30.58 -10.41
C ASP A 180 -8.54 -29.57 -10.10
N ASP A 181 -9.76 -29.84 -10.58
CA ASP A 181 -10.95 -28.97 -10.45
C ASP A 181 -10.69 -27.54 -10.95
N LEU A 182 -10.10 -27.41 -12.14
CA LEU A 182 -9.80 -26.13 -12.80
C LEU A 182 -10.52 -25.99 -14.14
N ALA A 183 -10.95 -24.77 -14.46
CA ALA A 183 -11.48 -24.43 -15.77
C ALA A 183 -11.05 -23.03 -16.19
N VAL A 184 -10.84 -22.87 -17.50
CA VAL A 184 -10.59 -21.58 -18.13
C VAL A 184 -11.75 -21.26 -19.05
N VAL A 185 -12.33 -20.07 -18.84
CA VAL A 185 -13.35 -19.51 -19.71
C VAL A 185 -12.85 -18.21 -20.34
N LYS A 186 -13.40 -17.83 -21.48
CA LYS A 186 -13.05 -16.60 -22.18
C LYS A 186 -14.28 -15.73 -22.42
N ILE A 187 -14.15 -14.46 -22.07
CA ILE A 187 -15.08 -13.39 -22.45
C ILE A 187 -14.48 -12.51 -23.54
N ASP A 188 -15.35 -11.86 -24.30
CA ASP A 188 -14.98 -10.82 -25.26
C ASP A 188 -15.53 -9.48 -24.80
N VAL A 189 -14.63 -8.62 -24.32
CA VAL A 189 -14.96 -7.27 -23.88
C VAL A 189 -14.71 -6.26 -24.99
N GLY A 190 -15.53 -5.22 -25.06
CA GLY A 190 -15.33 -4.11 -26.00
C GLY A 190 -14.02 -3.36 -25.72
N LYS A 191 -13.48 -2.68 -26.74
CA LYS A 191 -12.20 -1.95 -26.64
C LYS A 191 -12.17 -0.85 -25.57
N ASP A 192 -13.33 -0.39 -25.13
CA ASP A 192 -13.47 0.68 -24.14
C ASP A 192 -13.41 0.17 -22.68
N LEU A 193 -13.44 -1.16 -22.48
CA LEU A 193 -13.39 -1.76 -21.15
C LEU A 193 -12.02 -2.40 -20.90
N MET A 194 -11.36 -1.98 -19.82
CA MET A 194 -10.12 -2.60 -19.36
C MET A 194 -10.40 -3.70 -18.35
N LEU A 195 -9.75 -4.84 -18.56
CA LEU A 195 -9.67 -5.93 -17.60
C LEU A 195 -8.42 -5.77 -16.72
N TYR A 196 -8.49 -6.28 -15.48
CA TYR A 196 -7.42 -6.19 -14.50
C TYR A 196 -6.92 -7.61 -14.17
N PRO A 197 -5.88 -8.12 -14.84
CA PRO A 197 -5.33 -9.43 -14.55
C PRO A 197 -4.77 -9.50 -13.14
N ILE A 198 -5.01 -10.60 -12.44
CA ILE A 198 -4.39 -10.86 -11.14
C ILE A 198 -2.94 -11.31 -11.34
N ALA A 199 -2.05 -10.85 -10.46
CA ALA A 199 -0.69 -11.37 -10.41
C ALA A 199 -0.68 -12.73 -9.70
N LEU A 200 -0.18 -13.76 -10.37
CA LEU A 200 0.00 -15.09 -9.77
C LEU A 200 1.28 -15.11 -8.93
N GLY A 201 1.19 -15.62 -7.71
CA GLY A 201 2.33 -15.86 -6.82
C GLY A 201 2.83 -17.30 -6.87
N THR A 202 3.84 -17.59 -6.05
CA THR A 202 4.45 -18.92 -5.92
C THR A 202 3.87 -19.65 -4.71
N SER A 203 3.20 -20.79 -4.92
CA SER A 203 2.62 -21.58 -3.83
C SER A 203 3.66 -22.41 -3.05
N SER A 204 4.80 -22.76 -3.66
CA SER A 204 5.85 -23.58 -3.02
C SER A 204 6.62 -22.88 -1.90
N GLU A 205 6.48 -21.56 -1.78
CA GLU A 205 7.18 -20.73 -0.79
C GLU A 205 6.30 -20.39 0.43
N LEU A 206 5.03 -20.81 0.41
CA LEU A 206 4.08 -20.53 1.49
C LEU A 206 4.50 -21.25 2.78
N ARG A 207 4.31 -20.55 3.91
CA ARG A 207 4.63 -21.08 5.26
C ARG A 207 3.36 -21.30 6.07
N VAL A 208 3.33 -22.37 6.87
CA VAL A 208 2.24 -22.61 7.83
C VAL A 208 2.16 -21.45 8.82
N GLY A 209 0.96 -20.88 8.99
CA GLY A 209 0.71 -19.69 9.82
C GLY A 209 0.73 -18.37 9.05
N GLN A 210 1.03 -18.37 7.75
CA GLN A 210 0.94 -17.17 6.91
C GLN A 210 -0.52 -16.75 6.73
N LYS A 211 -0.80 -15.45 6.91
CA LYS A 211 -2.14 -14.88 6.67
C LYS A 211 -2.51 -15.01 5.20
N VAL A 212 -3.71 -15.52 4.93
CA VAL A 212 -4.31 -15.61 3.60
C VAL A 212 -5.62 -14.85 3.59
N ILE A 213 -5.99 -14.33 2.42
CA ILE A 213 -7.23 -13.57 2.21
C ILE A 213 -7.96 -14.23 1.05
N ALA A 214 -9.22 -14.61 1.25
CA ALA A 214 -10.07 -15.12 0.20
C ALA A 214 -11.05 -14.03 -0.23
N ILE A 215 -11.11 -13.75 -1.54
CA ILE A 215 -12.04 -12.78 -2.12
C ILE A 215 -12.85 -13.52 -3.19
N GLY A 216 -14.17 -13.43 -3.08
CA GLY A 216 -15.08 -14.10 -4.00
C GLY A 216 -16.48 -13.50 -3.96
N ASN A 217 -17.41 -14.16 -4.61
CA ASN A 217 -18.82 -13.74 -4.69
C ASN A 217 -19.73 -14.84 -4.11
N PRO A 218 -19.63 -15.17 -2.80
CA PRO A 218 -20.49 -16.18 -2.19
C PRO A 218 -21.95 -15.70 -2.25
N PHE A 219 -22.86 -16.59 -2.69
CA PHE A 219 -24.31 -16.33 -2.80
C PHE A 219 -24.71 -15.18 -3.74
N GLY A 220 -23.84 -14.75 -4.64
CA GLY A 220 -24.09 -13.59 -5.50
C GLY A 220 -24.00 -12.24 -4.79
N TYR A 221 -23.49 -12.19 -3.55
CA TYR A 221 -23.09 -10.95 -2.92
C TYR A 221 -21.76 -10.47 -3.52
N ASP A 222 -21.71 -9.20 -3.94
CA ASP A 222 -20.54 -8.60 -4.58
C ASP A 222 -19.29 -8.67 -3.69
N ARG A 223 -18.26 -9.36 -4.17
CA ARG A 223 -16.85 -9.32 -3.74
C ARG A 223 -16.67 -9.36 -2.22
N THR A 224 -17.22 -10.39 -1.58
CA THR A 224 -17.00 -10.65 -0.16
C THR A 224 -15.56 -11.06 0.09
N MET A 225 -14.99 -10.56 1.19
CA MET A 225 -13.64 -10.91 1.64
C MET A 225 -13.71 -11.61 3.00
N THR A 226 -12.94 -12.69 3.16
CA THR A 226 -12.81 -13.46 4.40
C THR A 226 -11.36 -13.77 4.69
#